data_AF-A0A6S7AQK2-F1
#
_entry.id   AF-A0A6S7AQK2-F1
#
_cell.length_a   1.000
_cell.length_b   1.000
_cell.length_c   1.000
_cell.angle_alpha   90.00
_cell.angle_beta   90.00
_cell.angle_gamma   90.00
#
_symmetry.space_group_name_H-M   'P 1'
#
loop_
_entity.id
_entity.type
_entity.pdbx_description
1 polymer ?
#
loop_
_entity_poly.entity_id
_entity_poly.type
_entity_poly.pdbx_seq_one_letter_code
_entity_poly.pdbx_strand_id
1 'polypeptide(L)'
;MRTVLRVIGFVVLALAGPPSFAADTQPAAAAAASGARGAPAPAAAGGACIETEVNGYRALSYDCLNQKMAPAAPVRPAPSLESEAVTQRPPNQMGLPTPATIGNRMGNTFGTSAYPQRPQP
;
A
#
# COMPACT_ATOMS: atom_id res chain seq x y z
N MET A 1 -14.80 -26.83 -6.28
CA MET A 1 -14.22 -27.62 -7.38
C MET A 1 -13.58 -26.66 -8.36
N ARG A 2 -12.29 -26.87 -8.68
CA ARG A 2 -11.59 -26.39 -9.89
C ARG A 2 -11.62 -24.86 -10.07
N THR A 3 -10.53 -24.12 -9.94
CA THR A 3 -9.37 -24.22 -10.84
C THR A 3 -8.25 -23.34 -10.28
N VAL A 4 -7.40 -23.90 -9.41
CA VAL A 4 -6.07 -23.34 -9.15
C VAL A 4 -5.20 -23.81 -10.31
N LEU A 5 -5.16 -23.05 -11.39
CA LEU A 5 -4.19 -23.30 -12.45
C LEU A 5 -3.95 -22.02 -13.26
N ARG A 6 -2.70 -21.56 -13.21
CA ARG A 6 -1.98 -20.68 -14.16
C ARG A 6 -1.37 -19.45 -13.51
N VAL A 7 -0.25 -19.66 -12.82
CA VAL A 7 0.82 -18.64 -12.72
C VAL A 7 2.16 -19.34 -12.89
N ILE A 8 2.42 -19.84 -14.09
CA ILE A 8 3.76 -20.22 -14.54
C ILE A 8 3.85 -19.85 -16.01
N GLY A 9 4.83 -19.02 -16.35
CA GLY A 9 5.19 -18.78 -17.75
C GLY A 9 5.71 -17.38 -18.02
N PHE A 10 6.87 -17.05 -17.43
CA PHE A 10 7.83 -16.13 -18.04
C PHE A 10 8.03 -16.51 -19.52
N VAL A 11 8.17 -15.55 -20.43
CA VAL A 11 9.23 -15.50 -21.46
C VAL A 11 9.01 -14.25 -22.31
N VAL A 12 10.01 -13.38 -22.26
CA VAL A 12 10.26 -12.26 -23.17
C VAL A 12 10.65 -12.81 -24.53
N LEU A 13 10.06 -12.27 -25.62
CA LEU A 13 10.64 -12.38 -26.96
C LEU A 13 10.46 -11.07 -27.71
N ALA A 14 11.56 -10.32 -27.82
CA ALA A 14 11.75 -9.26 -28.78
C ALA A 14 12.17 -9.87 -30.13
N LEU A 15 11.70 -9.33 -31.27
CA LEU A 15 12.45 -9.21 -32.54
C LEU A 15 11.58 -8.67 -33.71
N ALA A 16 12.16 -7.72 -34.46
CA ALA A 16 11.86 -7.25 -35.84
C ALA A 16 10.56 -6.45 -36.07
N GLY A 17 10.48 -5.34 -36.82
CA GLY A 17 11.34 -4.62 -37.77
C GLY A 17 10.60 -3.33 -38.26
N PRO A 18 11.18 -2.48 -39.15
CA PRO A 18 10.97 -1.02 -39.20
C PRO A 18 10.13 -0.53 -40.44
N PRO A 19 10.22 0.75 -40.89
CA PRO A 19 9.37 1.90 -40.53
C PRO A 19 8.47 2.39 -41.69
N SER A 20 7.26 2.87 -41.38
CA SER A 20 6.42 3.56 -42.38
C SER A 20 6.59 5.07 -42.28
N PHE A 21 7.17 5.62 -43.34
CA PHE A 21 7.25 7.04 -43.68
C PHE A 21 5.85 7.65 -43.81
N ALA A 22 5.67 8.87 -43.28
CA ALA A 22 4.95 9.99 -43.92
C ALA A 22 4.64 11.05 -42.86
N ALA A 23 5.34 12.18 -42.92
CA ALA A 23 4.78 13.45 -42.49
C ALA A 23 5.58 14.59 -43.14
N ASP A 24 4.96 15.12 -44.18
CA ASP A 24 5.07 16.44 -44.78
C ASP A 24 6.05 17.44 -44.16
N THR A 25 6.95 17.90 -45.01
CA THR A 25 7.48 19.26 -45.02
C THR A 25 6.32 20.26 -44.97
N GLN A 26 6.27 21.13 -43.95
CA GLN A 26 5.61 22.42 -44.08
C GLN A 26 6.33 23.50 -43.25
N PRO A 27 6.61 24.68 -43.84
CA PRO A 27 7.58 25.64 -43.34
C PRO A 27 7.02 26.59 -42.29
N ALA A 28 7.96 27.25 -41.62
CA ALA A 28 7.76 28.29 -40.62
C ALA A 28 6.83 29.42 -41.09
N ALA A 29 5.88 29.77 -40.22
CA ALA A 29 5.33 31.11 -40.14
C ALA A 29 5.10 31.45 -38.66
N ALA A 30 5.96 32.32 -38.14
CA ALA A 30 5.74 32.98 -36.87
C ALA A 30 4.59 33.99 -37.02
N ALA A 31 3.58 33.91 -36.17
CA ALA A 31 2.71 35.03 -35.84
C ALA A 31 2.06 34.80 -34.46
N ALA A 32 2.27 35.77 -33.59
CA ALA A 32 1.79 35.84 -32.23
C ALA A 32 0.26 35.96 -32.15
N ALA A 33 -0.34 35.36 -31.11
CA ALA A 33 -1.29 36.01 -30.18
C ALA A 33 -1.97 34.99 -29.25
N SER A 34 -2.37 35.49 -28.07
CA SER A 34 -3.39 34.94 -27.13
C SER A 34 -2.82 34.07 -26.00
N GLY A 35 -3.11 34.30 -24.72
CA GLY A 35 -4.02 35.22 -24.05
C GLY A 35 -3.96 34.96 -22.54
N ALA A 36 -4.37 35.94 -21.72
CA ALA A 36 -4.47 35.81 -20.27
C ALA A 36 -5.33 34.60 -19.87
N ARG A 37 -4.82 33.71 -19.02
CA ARG A 37 -5.57 32.55 -18.51
C ARG A 37 -6.03 32.83 -17.08
N GLY A 38 -7.35 32.84 -16.90
CA GLY A 38 -7.99 32.79 -15.59
C GLY A 38 -7.66 31.48 -14.86
N ALA A 39 -7.82 31.50 -13.53
CA ALA A 39 -7.52 30.39 -12.64
C ALA A 39 -8.17 29.07 -13.13
N PRO A 40 -7.43 27.95 -13.16
CA PRO A 40 -7.94 26.69 -13.67
C PRO A 40 -9.00 26.11 -12.72
N ALA A 41 -10.09 25.59 -13.31
CA ALA A 41 -11.04 24.74 -12.61
C ALA A 41 -10.35 23.42 -12.17
N PRO A 42 -10.76 22.81 -11.05
CA PRO A 42 -10.12 21.59 -10.56
C PRO A 42 -10.17 20.49 -11.63
N ALA A 43 -8.99 19.93 -11.94
CA ALA A 43 -8.85 18.88 -12.93
C ALA A 43 -9.66 17.65 -12.53
N ALA A 44 -10.52 17.20 -13.44
CA ALA A 44 -11.31 15.98 -13.26
C ALA A 44 -10.38 14.77 -13.04
N ALA A 45 -10.67 13.98 -12.02
CA ALA A 45 -9.91 12.79 -11.66
C ALA A 45 -9.82 11.83 -12.86
N GLY A 46 -8.62 11.71 -13.44
CA GLY A 46 -8.34 10.82 -14.57
C GLY A 46 -7.75 11.49 -15.82
N GLY A 47 -7.72 12.83 -15.91
CA GLY A 47 -7.11 13.55 -17.03
C GLY A 47 -5.56 13.59 -17.05
N ALA A 48 -5.00 14.07 -18.16
CA ALA A 48 -3.57 14.38 -18.29
C ALA A 48 -3.25 15.71 -17.58
N CYS A 49 -2.22 15.73 -16.75
CA CYS A 49 -1.83 16.90 -15.96
C CYS A 49 -0.55 17.55 -16.45
N ILE A 50 -0.53 18.87 -16.56
CA ILE A 50 0.65 19.66 -16.92
C ILE A 50 0.57 21.00 -16.20
N GLU A 51 1.68 21.49 -15.62
CA GLU A 51 1.80 22.86 -15.10
C GLU A 51 3.11 23.50 -15.52
N THR A 52 3.07 24.78 -15.80
CA THR A 52 4.20 25.57 -16.32
C THR A 52 4.14 27.00 -15.82
N GLU A 53 5.30 27.65 -15.73
CA GLU A 53 5.33 29.10 -15.71
C GLU A 53 6.62 29.71 -16.23
N VAL A 54 6.48 30.97 -16.66
CA VAL A 54 7.54 31.76 -17.27
C VAL A 54 7.29 33.24 -16.95
N ASN A 55 8.31 33.93 -16.43
CA ASN A 55 8.28 35.29 -15.88
C ASN A 55 7.62 35.48 -14.50
N GLY A 56 7.73 34.48 -13.62
CA GLY A 56 7.70 34.80 -12.19
C GLY A 56 7.39 33.65 -11.25
N TYR A 57 6.59 32.68 -11.65
CA TYR A 57 6.09 31.68 -10.71
C TYR A 57 6.12 30.29 -11.37
N ARG A 58 5.29 29.33 -10.94
CA ARG A 58 5.62 27.92 -10.84
C ARG A 58 5.17 26.99 -11.98
N ALA A 59 6.14 26.26 -12.53
CA ALA A 59 5.99 24.99 -13.25
C ALA A 59 6.15 23.77 -12.32
N LEU A 60 5.60 22.61 -12.73
CA LEU A 60 5.29 21.40 -11.95
C LEU A 60 4.10 21.56 -10.97
N SER A 61 3.01 20.84 -11.26
CA SER A 61 1.76 20.88 -10.49
C SER A 61 1.91 20.05 -9.24
N TYR A 62 1.91 20.68 -8.08
CA TYR A 62 1.76 19.93 -6.85
C TYR A 62 0.36 19.35 -6.69
N ASP A 63 -0.66 20.03 -7.19
CA ASP A 63 -2.04 19.53 -7.12
C ASP A 63 -2.23 18.26 -7.96
N CYS A 64 -1.73 18.25 -9.20
CA CYS A 64 -1.75 17.01 -9.96
C CYS A 64 -0.88 15.93 -9.31
N LEU A 65 0.31 16.27 -8.82
CA LEU A 65 1.17 15.29 -8.16
C LEU A 65 0.43 14.63 -6.99
N ASN A 66 -0.24 15.43 -6.15
CA ASN A 66 -1.05 14.95 -5.04
C ASN A 66 -2.20 14.06 -5.52
N GLN A 67 -2.83 14.41 -6.63
CA GLN A 67 -3.93 13.65 -7.22
C GLN A 67 -3.46 12.33 -7.86
N LYS A 68 -2.23 12.27 -8.37
CA LYS A 68 -1.61 11.03 -8.89
C LYS A 68 -1.05 10.14 -7.78
N MET A 69 -0.67 10.70 -6.63
CA MET A 69 -0.28 9.96 -5.44
C MET A 69 -1.47 9.51 -4.59
N ALA A 70 -2.66 10.05 -4.86
CA ALA A 70 -3.86 9.65 -4.17
C ALA A 70 -4.15 8.16 -4.44
N PRO A 71 -4.47 7.36 -3.40
CA PRO A 71 -4.81 5.96 -3.59
C PRO A 71 -6.05 5.84 -4.49
N ALA A 72 -5.93 5.05 -5.55
CA ALA A 72 -7.00 4.85 -6.54
C ALA A 72 -8.24 4.11 -5.98
N ALA A 73 -8.12 3.56 -4.76
CA ALA A 73 -9.15 2.81 -4.07
C ALA A 73 -9.51 3.52 -2.76
N PRO A 74 -10.77 3.38 -2.27
CA PRO A 74 -11.14 3.85 -0.95
C PRO A 74 -10.17 3.29 0.09
N VAL A 75 -9.83 4.13 1.09
CA VAL A 75 -8.96 3.76 2.20
C VAL A 75 -9.48 2.47 2.81
N ARG A 76 -8.74 1.37 2.61
CA ARG A 76 -9.09 0.09 3.20
C ARG A 76 -8.76 0.17 4.69
N PRO A 77 -9.62 -0.37 5.58
CA PRO A 77 -9.28 -0.45 6.98
C PRO A 77 -7.91 -1.12 7.14
N ALA A 78 -7.08 -0.59 8.04
CA ALA A 78 -5.80 -1.17 8.35
C ALA A 78 -5.99 -2.65 8.71
N PRO A 79 -5.12 -3.56 8.23
CA PRO A 79 -5.19 -4.96 8.63
C PRO A 79 -5.07 -5.06 10.15
N SER A 80 -5.85 -5.97 10.75
CA SER A 80 -5.71 -6.29 12.17
C SER A 80 -4.29 -6.75 12.48
N LEU A 81 -3.78 -6.41 13.67
CA LEU A 81 -2.49 -6.91 14.12
C LEU A 81 -2.61 -8.40 14.40
N GLU A 82 -2.01 -9.24 13.56
CA GLU A 82 -1.94 -10.69 13.76
C GLU A 82 -1.31 -11.07 15.12
N SER A 83 -0.47 -10.19 15.67
CA SER A 83 0.09 -10.35 17.01
C SER A 83 -0.97 -10.35 18.12
N GLU A 84 -2.08 -9.62 17.94
CA GLU A 84 -3.16 -9.60 18.92
C GLU A 84 -3.90 -10.94 18.96
N ALA A 85 -4.05 -11.58 17.79
CA ALA A 85 -4.65 -12.90 17.70
C ALA A 85 -3.83 -13.97 18.46
N VAL A 86 -2.52 -13.79 18.64
CA VAL A 86 -1.67 -14.69 19.43
C VAL A 86 -1.92 -14.53 20.93
N THR A 87 -2.08 -13.30 21.42
CA THR A 87 -2.38 -13.02 22.83
C THR A 87 -3.71 -13.61 23.28
N GLN A 88 -4.67 -13.71 22.36
CA GLN A 88 -5.98 -14.29 22.61
C GLN A 88 -5.98 -15.84 22.58
N ARG A 89 -4.88 -16.48 22.17
CA ARG A 89 -4.82 -17.95 22.11
C ARG A 89 -4.75 -18.54 23.51
N PRO A 90 -5.59 -19.54 23.82
CA PRO A 90 -5.49 -20.28 25.07
C PRO A 90 -4.12 -20.96 25.22
N PRO A 91 -3.54 -21.00 26.44
CA PRO A 91 -2.20 -21.54 26.68
C PRO A 91 -2.05 -23.01 26.27
N ASN A 92 -3.13 -23.80 26.37
CA ASN A 92 -3.15 -25.20 25.93
C ASN A 92 -2.98 -25.36 24.41
N GLN A 93 -3.35 -24.37 23.60
CA GLN A 93 -3.10 -24.40 22.15
C GLN A 93 -1.67 -24.00 21.79
N MET A 94 -0.95 -23.36 22.72
CA MET A 94 0.43 -22.90 22.53
C MET A 94 1.45 -23.86 23.16
N GLY A 95 1.02 -25.00 23.69
CA GLY A 95 1.89 -25.93 24.42
C GLY A 95 2.39 -25.39 25.77
N LEU A 96 1.75 -24.34 26.28
CA LEU A 96 2.08 -23.70 27.55
C LEU A 96 1.23 -24.31 28.69
N PRO A 97 1.73 -24.31 29.93
CA PRO A 97 0.96 -24.77 31.07
C PRO A 97 -0.26 -23.86 31.29
N THR A 98 -1.42 -24.47 31.52
CA THR A 98 -2.65 -23.74 31.84
C THR A 98 -2.61 -23.23 33.30
N PRO A 99 -3.41 -22.20 33.64
CA PRO A 99 -3.54 -21.75 35.03
C PRO A 99 -3.95 -22.85 35.99
N ALA A 100 -4.83 -23.78 35.57
CA ALA A 100 -5.24 -24.92 36.37
C ALA A 100 -4.06 -25.88 36.66
N THR A 101 -3.21 -26.15 35.67
CA THR A 101 -2.01 -26.99 35.84
C THR A 101 -1.04 -26.36 36.84
N ILE A 102 -0.80 -25.05 36.74
CA ILE A 102 0.07 -24.35 37.69
C ILE A 102 -0.57 -24.33 39.09
N GLY A 103 -1.89 -24.12 39.19
CA GLY A 103 -2.63 -24.21 40.45
C GLY A 103 -2.44 -25.55 41.16
N ASN A 104 -2.54 -26.67 40.43
CA ASN A 104 -2.29 -28.00 40.98
C ASN A 104 -0.83 -28.18 41.47
N ARG A 105 0.15 -27.62 40.74
CA ARG A 105 1.56 -27.75 41.10
C ARG A 105 1.94 -26.89 42.31
N MET A 106 1.34 -25.70 42.43
CA MET A 106 1.67 -24.73 43.48
C MET A 106 0.79 -24.91 44.74
N GLY A 107 -0.42 -25.43 44.59
CA GLY A 107 -1.41 -25.51 45.66
C GLY A 107 -1.80 -24.12 46.16
N ASN A 108 -1.89 -23.97 47.48
CA ASN A 108 -2.31 -22.72 48.13
C ASN A 108 -1.33 -21.54 47.92
N THR A 109 -0.15 -21.80 47.35
CA THR A 109 0.85 -20.77 47.04
C THR A 109 0.69 -20.18 45.63
N PHE A 110 -0.31 -20.62 44.86
CA PHE A 110 -0.54 -20.10 43.51
C PHE A 110 -0.85 -18.60 43.54
N GLY A 111 -0.04 -17.81 42.81
CA GLY A 111 -0.17 -16.35 42.75
C GLY A 111 0.48 -15.59 43.92
N THR A 112 1.01 -16.29 44.94
CA THR A 112 1.61 -15.66 46.13
C THR A 112 3.09 -16.00 46.33
N SER A 113 3.59 -17.10 45.75
CA SER A 113 4.98 -17.52 45.84
C SER A 113 5.50 -18.06 44.50
N ALA A 114 6.82 -18.00 44.30
CA ALA A 114 7.51 -18.69 43.21
C ALA A 114 7.77 -20.18 43.49
N TYR A 115 7.56 -20.62 44.75
CA TYR A 115 7.80 -22.00 45.18
C TYR A 115 6.49 -22.72 45.56
N PRO A 116 6.33 -24.01 45.23
CA PRO A 116 5.17 -24.80 45.64
C PRO A 116 4.98 -24.93 47.16
N GLN A 117 3.75 -25.23 47.59
CA GLN A 117 3.42 -25.59 48.97
C GLN A 117 4.30 -26.76 49.44
N ARG A 118 5.19 -26.53 50.41
CA ARG A 118 5.86 -27.60 51.16
C ARG A 118 5.15 -27.81 52.49
N PRO A 119 4.86 -29.06 52.88
CA PRO A 119 4.50 -29.38 54.25
C PRO A 119 5.63 -28.96 55.20
N GLN A 120 5.23 -28.45 56.37
CA GLN A 120 6.16 -28.25 57.48
C GLN A 120 6.60 -29.63 58.04
N PRO A 121 7.87 -29.77 58.44
CA PRO A 121 8.41 -31.04 58.95
C PRO A 121 7.77 -31.46 60.28
#